data_AF-A0AAU4N3J3-F1
#
_entry.id   AF-A0AAU4N3J3-F1
#
_cell.length_a   1.000
_cell.length_b   1.000
_cell.length_c   1.000
_cell.angle_alpha   90.00
_cell.angle_beta   90.00
_cell.angle_gamma   90.00
#
_symmetry.space_group_name_H-M   'P 1'
#
loop_
_entity.id
_entity.type
_entity.pdbx_description
1 polymer ?
#
loop_
_entity_poly.entity_id
_entity_poly.type
_entity_poly.pdbx_seq_one_letter_code
_entity_poly.pdbx_strand_id
1 'polypeptide(L)'
;MPKRSDFEWLEDRPDWIKNAYKLKLEVEYRRTHGTSFQLLFDRIMRSVHGDDYSATATYGNEGDLGCDGFLKSRSLLFAVYSPSPYFKLAEARNKMRTDFARFEECWEIPKQAKQWTFVVNYPGVHPSLLAIARELEERHSGLDVTVWSRYDLTQQFLIFARIDLVLPEFGSVERKARELAPVNFVPEDTTLPSEEAALTYRRLSARITCQKEEYDQLTNEWIGQLCEDPLPWMLVHCQFLVGAMAAVGMVGSFAIEDPPLRRLKFETAIADFAWRKYFKTAWGVPASLIFHEDYRKEYPPIGNDVDMLFGVCLVQDALTVATIRMHSRITGLWENEILEEVWSHVTDIKIHPE
;
A
#
# COMPACT_ATOMS: atom_id res chain seq x y z
N MET A 1 7.98 -26.93 -22.06
CA MET A 1 7.10 -25.76 -21.84
C MET A 1 5.93 -25.88 -22.80
N PRO A 2 4.69 -25.67 -22.36
CA PRO A 2 3.54 -25.61 -23.26
C PRO A 2 3.75 -24.53 -24.33
N LYS A 3 3.22 -24.72 -25.54
CA LYS A 3 3.34 -23.71 -26.59
C LYS A 3 2.50 -22.49 -26.22
N ARG A 4 3.03 -21.28 -26.45
CA ARG A 4 2.37 -20.00 -26.09
C ARG A 4 0.97 -19.85 -26.72
N SER A 5 0.67 -20.58 -27.80
CA SER A 5 -0.59 -20.57 -28.56
C SER A 5 -1.79 -21.19 -27.87
N ASP A 6 -1.60 -21.93 -26.78
CA ASP A 6 -2.65 -22.82 -26.25
C ASP A 6 -3.43 -22.18 -25.08
N PHE A 7 -2.98 -21.04 -24.56
CA PHE A 7 -3.54 -20.40 -23.37
C PHE A 7 -3.68 -18.90 -23.52
N GLU A 8 -4.71 -18.34 -22.89
CA GLU A 8 -4.82 -16.89 -22.67
C GLU A 8 -4.01 -16.49 -21.43
N TRP A 9 -2.99 -15.67 -21.63
CA TRP A 9 -2.12 -15.18 -20.56
C TRP A 9 -2.66 -13.89 -19.96
N LEU A 10 -2.36 -13.64 -18.69
CA LEU A 10 -2.70 -12.38 -18.03
C LEU A 10 -1.95 -11.19 -18.65
N GLU A 11 -0.72 -11.40 -19.13
CA GLU A 11 0.12 -10.38 -19.78
C GLU A 11 -0.58 -9.74 -20.99
N ASP A 12 -1.29 -10.57 -21.77
CA ASP A 12 -1.99 -10.17 -22.99
C ASP A 12 -3.31 -9.44 -22.71
N ARG A 13 -3.72 -9.34 -21.44
CA ARG A 13 -4.93 -8.64 -21.04
C ARG A 13 -4.70 -7.12 -21.00
N PRO A 14 -5.74 -6.32 -21.24
CA PRO A 14 -5.66 -4.87 -21.06
C PRO A 14 -5.08 -4.47 -19.70
N ASP A 15 -4.33 -3.38 -19.65
CA ASP A 15 -3.64 -2.93 -18.44
C ASP A 15 -4.56 -2.75 -17.24
N TRP A 16 -5.81 -2.33 -17.46
CA TRP A 16 -6.80 -2.21 -16.39
C TRP A 16 -7.14 -3.53 -15.69
N ILE A 17 -7.09 -4.67 -16.40
CA ILE A 17 -7.29 -6.00 -15.82
C ILE A 17 -6.05 -6.40 -15.01
N LYS A 18 -4.85 -6.19 -15.57
CA LYS A 18 -3.58 -6.47 -14.89
C LYS A 18 -3.47 -5.64 -13.61
N ASN A 19 -3.79 -4.35 -13.68
CA ASN A 19 -3.79 -3.44 -12.53
C ASN A 19 -4.81 -3.86 -11.46
N ALA A 20 -6.01 -4.28 -11.86
CA ALA A 20 -6.99 -4.77 -10.89
C ALA A 20 -6.49 -6.00 -10.12
N TYR A 21 -5.83 -6.95 -10.79
CA TYR A 21 -5.22 -8.09 -10.09
C TYR A 21 -4.00 -7.69 -9.27
N LYS A 22 -3.15 -6.77 -9.76
CA LYS A 22 -2.04 -6.20 -8.97
C LYS A 22 -2.53 -5.63 -7.65
N LEU A 23 -3.60 -4.82 -7.69
CA LEU A 23 -4.21 -4.23 -6.50
C LEU A 23 -4.81 -5.29 -5.55
N LYS A 24 -5.50 -6.30 -6.10
CA LYS A 24 -5.99 -7.43 -5.29
C LYS A 24 -4.84 -8.13 -4.55
N LEU A 25 -3.73 -8.43 -5.25
CA LEU A 25 -2.56 -9.07 -4.65
C LEU A 25 -1.93 -8.20 -3.58
N GLU A 26 -1.78 -6.89 -3.81
CA GLU A 26 -1.26 -5.96 -2.79
C GLU A 26 -2.09 -5.95 -1.51
N VAL A 27 -3.42 -6.00 -1.63
CA VAL A 27 -4.32 -6.10 -0.47
C VAL A 27 -4.14 -7.43 0.26
N GLU A 28 -4.08 -8.54 -0.47
CA GLU A 28 -3.86 -9.87 0.10
C GLU A 28 -2.51 -9.95 0.83
N TYR A 29 -1.42 -9.51 0.20
CA TYR A 29 -0.09 -9.52 0.80
C TYR A 29 -0.02 -8.80 2.14
N ARG A 30 -0.72 -7.66 2.27
CA ARG A 30 -0.76 -6.89 3.53
C ARG A 30 -1.61 -7.53 4.62
N ARG A 31 -2.58 -8.38 4.23
CA ARG A 31 -3.51 -9.05 5.15
C ARG A 31 -3.03 -10.43 5.58
N THR A 32 -2.21 -11.09 4.75
CA THR A 32 -1.75 -12.46 4.99
C THR A 32 -0.38 -12.50 5.65
N HIS A 33 -0.25 -13.30 6.71
CA HIS A 33 1.01 -13.62 7.39
C HIS A 33 1.12 -15.12 7.69
N GLY A 34 2.35 -15.61 7.89
CA GLY A 34 2.64 -17.01 8.15
C GLY A 34 1.99 -17.93 7.12
N THR A 35 1.27 -18.96 7.60
CA THR A 35 0.57 -19.94 6.76
C THR A 35 -0.43 -19.32 5.79
N SER A 36 -1.08 -18.21 6.14
CA SER A 36 -2.03 -17.57 5.20
C SER A 36 -1.34 -16.97 3.98
N PHE A 37 -0.10 -16.49 4.13
CA PHE A 37 0.70 -16.01 3.00
C PHE A 37 1.23 -17.16 2.16
N GLN A 38 1.58 -18.29 2.79
CA GLN A 38 1.92 -19.52 2.06
C GLN A 38 0.76 -20.00 1.18
N LEU A 39 -0.47 -20.02 1.70
CA LEU A 39 -1.65 -20.36 0.91
C LEU A 39 -1.88 -19.38 -0.26
N LEU A 40 -1.61 -18.09 -0.06
CA LEU A 40 -1.65 -17.11 -1.15
C LEU A 40 -0.57 -17.38 -2.20
N PHE A 41 0.66 -17.66 -1.77
CA PHE A 41 1.76 -18.05 -2.64
C PHE A 41 1.40 -19.28 -3.47
N ASP A 42 0.81 -20.32 -2.87
CA ASP A 42 0.38 -21.53 -3.57
C ASP A 42 -0.63 -21.21 -4.67
N ARG A 43 -1.61 -20.34 -4.41
CA ARG A 43 -2.62 -19.92 -5.39
C ARG A 43 -2.00 -19.16 -6.56
N ILE A 44 -1.04 -18.28 -6.27
CA ILE A 44 -0.26 -17.57 -7.29
C ILE A 44 0.49 -18.57 -8.16
N MET A 45 1.25 -19.48 -7.54
CA MET A 45 2.10 -20.42 -8.26
C MET A 45 1.32 -21.45 -9.06
N ARG A 46 0.14 -21.91 -8.58
CA ARG A 46 -0.78 -22.73 -9.38
C ARG A 46 -1.34 -21.95 -10.57
N SER A 47 -1.63 -20.67 -10.41
CA SER A 47 -2.10 -19.83 -11.52
C SER A 47 -1.03 -19.63 -12.61
N VAL A 48 0.25 -19.65 -12.22
CA VAL A 48 1.39 -19.49 -13.11
C VAL A 48 1.82 -20.82 -13.76
N HIS A 49 1.91 -21.88 -12.98
CA HIS A 49 2.55 -23.14 -13.40
C HIS A 49 1.59 -24.33 -13.53
N GLY A 50 0.34 -24.20 -13.08
CA GLY A 50 -0.62 -25.30 -13.05
C GLY A 50 -0.07 -26.53 -12.33
N ASP A 51 -0.23 -27.70 -12.95
CA ASP A 51 0.17 -29.00 -12.40
C ASP A 51 1.69 -29.20 -12.26
N ASP A 52 2.51 -28.31 -12.83
CA ASP A 52 3.97 -28.38 -12.67
C ASP A 52 4.42 -27.92 -11.28
N TYR A 53 3.57 -27.15 -10.60
CA TYR A 53 3.79 -26.69 -9.23
C TYR A 53 3.01 -27.55 -8.22
N SER A 54 3.65 -27.91 -7.12
CA SER A 54 3.06 -28.65 -6.02
C SER A 54 3.32 -27.91 -4.70
N ALA A 55 2.26 -27.57 -3.99
CA ALA A 55 2.35 -27.12 -2.61
C ALA A 55 2.75 -28.31 -1.73
N THR A 56 3.65 -28.10 -0.78
CA THR A 56 4.07 -29.12 0.19
C THR A 56 3.34 -28.87 1.52
N ALA A 57 3.23 -29.93 2.33
CA ALA A 57 2.59 -29.87 3.63
C ALA A 57 3.54 -30.42 4.68
N THR A 58 3.46 -29.86 5.89
CA THR A 58 4.19 -30.38 7.04
C THR A 58 3.62 -31.74 7.45
N TYR A 59 4.49 -32.69 7.83
CA TYR A 59 4.07 -33.98 8.35
C TYR A 59 4.63 -34.25 9.75
N GLY A 60 3.79 -34.01 10.77
CA GLY A 60 4.11 -34.30 12.16
C GLY A 60 5.47 -33.73 12.59
N ASN A 61 6.34 -34.59 13.12
CA ASN A 61 7.66 -34.20 13.61
C ASN A 61 8.72 -34.06 12.50
N GLU A 62 8.43 -34.45 11.26
CA GLU A 62 9.38 -34.34 10.14
C GLU A 62 9.42 -32.90 9.58
N GLY A 63 8.36 -32.12 9.83
CA GLY A 63 8.22 -30.75 9.34
C GLY A 63 7.93 -30.69 7.85
N ASP A 64 8.35 -29.60 7.21
CA ASP A 64 8.23 -29.30 5.76
C ASP A 64 9.51 -29.64 4.98
N LEU A 65 10.54 -30.17 5.65
CA LEU A 65 11.87 -30.44 5.09
C LEU A 65 12.49 -29.20 4.38
N GLY A 66 12.18 -27.99 4.85
CA GLY A 66 12.69 -26.74 4.29
C GLY A 66 12.08 -26.37 2.92
N CYS A 67 10.93 -26.97 2.59
CA CYS A 67 10.23 -26.79 1.32
C CYS A 67 8.76 -26.50 1.57
N ASP A 68 8.31 -25.31 1.16
CA ASP A 68 6.91 -24.88 1.17
C ASP A 68 6.22 -25.04 -0.21
N GLY A 69 7.02 -25.23 -1.27
CA GLY A 69 6.52 -25.55 -2.60
C GLY A 69 7.59 -26.06 -3.53
N PHE A 70 7.18 -26.86 -4.53
CA PHE A 70 8.08 -27.51 -5.47
C PHE A 70 7.62 -27.31 -6.92
N LEU A 71 8.53 -26.87 -7.78
CA LEU A 71 8.32 -26.76 -9.22
C LEU A 71 9.12 -27.84 -9.96
N LYS A 72 8.42 -28.83 -10.48
CA LYS A 72 9.01 -30.08 -10.98
C LYS A 72 9.89 -29.88 -12.21
N SER A 73 9.45 -29.09 -13.19
CA SER A 73 10.21 -28.90 -14.44
C SER A 73 11.60 -28.29 -14.24
N ARG A 74 11.80 -27.52 -13.16
CA ARG A 74 13.06 -26.85 -12.85
C ARG A 74 13.83 -27.48 -11.70
N SER A 75 13.26 -28.47 -11.00
CA SER A 75 13.79 -28.95 -9.72
C SER A 75 14.04 -27.77 -8.77
N LEU A 76 13.05 -26.87 -8.69
CA LEU A 76 13.08 -25.62 -7.91
C LEU A 76 12.23 -25.78 -6.66
N LEU A 77 12.82 -25.45 -5.50
CA LEU A 77 12.16 -25.46 -4.21
C LEU A 77 11.97 -24.03 -3.71
N PHE A 78 10.86 -23.81 -3.01
CA PHE A 78 10.53 -22.53 -2.40
C PHE A 78 10.48 -22.66 -0.89
N ALA A 79 11.09 -21.71 -0.19
CA ALA A 79 10.89 -21.50 1.24
C ALA A 79 10.19 -20.15 1.41
N VAL A 80 9.03 -20.13 2.06
CA VAL A 80 8.12 -19.00 2.10
C VAL A 80 8.10 -18.38 3.49
N TYR A 81 8.57 -17.14 3.59
CA TYR A 81 8.67 -16.40 4.84
C TYR A 81 7.75 -15.18 4.86
N SER A 82 6.85 -15.16 5.84
CA SER A 82 5.94 -14.03 6.07
C SER A 82 5.76 -13.83 7.57
N PRO A 83 6.60 -12.98 8.21
CA PRO A 83 6.48 -12.73 9.65
C PRO A 83 5.19 -11.97 9.97
N SER A 84 4.66 -12.21 11.16
CA SER A 84 3.52 -11.49 11.74
C SER A 84 3.97 -10.66 12.95
N PRO A 85 3.58 -9.37 13.12
CA PRO A 85 2.98 -8.44 12.17
C PRO A 85 4.01 -7.50 11.50
N TYR A 86 5.30 -7.61 11.83
CA TYR A 86 6.34 -6.72 11.31
C TYR A 86 7.51 -7.49 10.70
N PHE A 87 7.95 -7.06 9.51
CA PHE A 87 9.15 -7.59 8.90
C PHE A 87 10.39 -7.09 9.64
N LYS A 88 11.19 -8.01 10.17
CA LYS A 88 12.48 -7.70 10.77
C LYS A 88 13.58 -8.39 9.98
N LEU A 89 14.50 -7.59 9.46
CA LEU A 89 15.59 -8.09 8.63
C LEU A 89 16.49 -9.11 9.34
N ALA A 90 16.72 -8.96 10.65
CA ALA A 90 17.50 -9.93 11.42
C ALA A 90 16.81 -11.31 11.46
N GLU A 91 15.50 -11.33 11.65
CA GLU A 91 14.71 -12.56 11.67
C GLU A 91 14.64 -13.20 10.27
N ALA A 92 14.47 -12.39 9.22
CA ALA A 92 14.51 -12.86 7.83
C ALA A 92 15.84 -13.52 7.46
N ARG A 93 16.97 -12.90 7.84
CA ARG A 93 18.31 -13.46 7.62
C ARG A 93 18.49 -14.79 8.36
N ASN A 94 18.03 -14.86 9.61
CA ASN A 94 18.12 -16.07 10.40
C ASN A 94 17.27 -17.19 9.78
N LYS A 95 16.02 -16.88 9.43
CA LYS A 95 15.09 -17.81 8.81
C LYS A 95 15.61 -18.36 7.49
N MET A 96 16.12 -17.50 6.60
CA MET A 96 16.73 -17.92 5.34
C MET A 96 17.86 -18.92 5.55
N ARG A 97 18.76 -18.67 6.52
CA ARG A 97 19.86 -19.60 6.83
C ARG A 97 19.37 -20.90 7.44
N THR A 98 18.41 -20.86 8.36
CA THR A 98 17.83 -22.05 9.00
C THR A 98 17.08 -22.92 8.00
N ASP A 99 16.25 -22.33 7.15
CA ASP A 99 15.49 -23.06 6.13
C ASP A 99 16.41 -23.65 5.07
N PHE A 100 17.44 -22.90 4.66
CA PHE A 100 18.44 -23.42 3.73
C PHE A 100 19.24 -24.58 4.32
N ALA A 101 19.66 -24.50 5.59
CA ALA A 101 20.36 -25.60 6.25
C ALA A 101 19.48 -26.86 6.29
N ARG A 102 18.18 -26.70 6.56
CA ARG A 102 17.23 -27.82 6.52
C ARG A 102 17.07 -28.39 5.11
N PHE A 103 17.01 -27.53 4.11
CA PHE A 103 16.98 -27.92 2.70
C PHE A 103 18.25 -28.72 2.31
N GLU A 104 19.43 -28.24 2.68
CA GLU A 104 20.71 -28.90 2.42
C GLU A 104 20.79 -30.30 3.05
N GLU A 105 20.25 -30.47 4.26
CA GLU A 105 20.18 -31.78 4.94
C GLU A 105 19.26 -32.78 4.24
N CYS A 106 18.17 -32.31 3.63
CA CYS A 106 17.07 -33.17 3.18
C CYS A 106 17.10 -33.46 1.67
N TRP A 107 17.82 -32.66 0.87
CA TRP A 107 17.76 -32.72 -0.59
C TRP A 107 19.15 -32.89 -1.22
N GLU A 108 19.31 -33.87 -2.12
CA GLU A 108 20.57 -34.07 -2.83
C GLU A 108 20.81 -32.94 -3.86
N ILE A 109 21.75 -32.04 -3.58
CA ILE A 109 22.20 -30.99 -4.51
C ILE A 109 23.34 -31.53 -5.41
N PRO A 110 23.31 -31.37 -6.75
CA PRO A 110 22.28 -30.74 -7.58
C PRO A 110 21.27 -31.74 -8.19
N LYS A 111 21.28 -33.01 -7.75
CA LYS A 111 20.55 -34.10 -8.41
C LYS A 111 19.03 -33.98 -8.25
N GLN A 112 18.57 -33.64 -7.05
CA GLN A 112 17.15 -33.47 -6.71
C GLN A 112 16.75 -31.98 -6.68
N ALA A 113 17.68 -31.09 -6.35
CA ALA A 113 17.45 -29.66 -6.26
C ALA A 113 18.48 -28.88 -7.05
N LYS A 114 18.02 -28.11 -8.04
CA LYS A 114 18.88 -27.26 -8.88
C LYS A 114 18.70 -25.78 -8.58
N GLN A 115 17.55 -25.42 -8.03
CA GLN A 115 17.25 -24.06 -7.66
C GLN A 115 16.57 -24.04 -6.29
N TRP A 116 16.85 -23.02 -5.50
CA TRP A 116 16.17 -22.74 -4.24
C TRP A 116 15.85 -21.26 -4.13
N THR A 117 14.60 -20.92 -3.89
CA THR A 117 14.13 -19.54 -3.82
C THR A 117 13.55 -19.24 -2.45
N PHE A 118 14.12 -18.24 -1.77
CA PHE A 118 13.57 -17.71 -0.54
C PHE A 118 12.57 -16.60 -0.85
N VAL A 119 11.30 -16.83 -0.57
CA VAL A 119 10.21 -15.90 -0.84
C VAL A 119 9.89 -15.11 0.42
N VAL A 120 9.90 -13.78 0.35
CA VAL A 120 9.61 -12.90 1.48
C VAL A 120 8.37 -12.05 1.21
N ASN A 121 7.47 -11.97 2.20
CA ASN A 121 6.35 -11.02 2.17
C ASN A 121 6.80 -9.60 2.52
N TYR A 122 7.64 -9.01 1.68
CA TYR A 122 8.19 -7.66 1.82
C TYR A 122 8.20 -6.97 0.44
N PRO A 123 8.04 -5.63 0.34
CA PRO A 123 7.84 -4.98 -0.96
C PRO A 123 8.97 -5.24 -1.96
N GLY A 124 10.21 -5.25 -1.48
CA GLY A 124 11.41 -5.49 -2.28
C GLY A 124 12.39 -6.41 -1.58
N VAL A 125 13.45 -6.83 -2.28
CA VAL A 125 14.49 -7.68 -1.67
C VAL A 125 15.54 -6.80 -1.00
N HIS A 126 15.81 -7.03 0.28
CA HIS A 126 16.88 -6.32 0.97
C HIS A 126 18.26 -6.84 0.52
N PRO A 127 19.26 -5.98 0.26
CA PRO A 127 20.59 -6.39 -0.25
C PRO A 127 21.31 -7.45 0.60
N SER A 128 21.10 -7.45 1.91
CA SER A 128 21.71 -8.46 2.79
C SER A 128 21.16 -9.87 2.57
N LEU A 129 19.93 -10.05 2.10
CA LEU A 129 19.40 -11.37 1.72
C LEU A 129 20.02 -11.83 0.39
N LEU A 130 20.25 -10.92 -0.56
CA LEU A 130 20.99 -11.21 -1.79
C LEU A 130 22.44 -11.61 -1.49
N ALA A 131 23.09 -10.94 -0.55
CA ALA A 131 24.44 -11.30 -0.11
C ALA A 131 24.48 -12.71 0.50
N ILE A 132 23.46 -13.09 1.29
CA ILE A 132 23.32 -14.46 1.80
C ILE A 132 23.10 -15.42 0.64
N ALA A 133 22.17 -15.15 -0.28
CA ALA A 133 21.91 -16.01 -1.44
C ALA A 133 23.20 -16.35 -2.19
N ARG A 134 23.99 -15.32 -2.52
CA ARG A 134 25.28 -15.49 -3.20
C ARG A 134 26.28 -16.32 -2.39
N GLU A 135 26.37 -16.08 -1.08
CA GLU A 135 27.21 -16.90 -0.18
C GLU A 135 26.79 -18.38 -0.22
N LEU A 136 25.48 -18.67 -0.31
CA LEU A 136 24.97 -20.03 -0.41
C LEU A 136 25.30 -20.67 -1.76
N GLU A 137 25.14 -19.95 -2.87
CA GLU A 137 25.51 -20.44 -4.22
C GLU A 137 27.00 -20.78 -4.31
N GLU A 138 27.86 -19.91 -3.78
CA GLU A 138 29.31 -20.10 -3.80
C GLU A 138 29.74 -21.37 -3.03
N ARG A 139 28.95 -21.82 -2.04
CA ARG A 139 29.19 -23.06 -1.29
C ARG A 139 28.69 -24.32 -2.02
N HIS A 140 27.80 -24.19 -3.00
CA HIS A 140 27.13 -25.31 -3.64
C HIS A 140 27.19 -25.24 -5.16
N SER A 141 28.17 -25.92 -5.77
CA SER A 141 28.31 -25.96 -7.22
C SER A 141 27.07 -26.59 -7.88
N GLY A 142 26.42 -25.83 -8.77
CA GLY A 142 25.25 -26.31 -9.53
C GLY A 142 23.90 -26.05 -8.87
N LEU A 143 23.86 -25.26 -7.79
CA LEU A 143 22.65 -24.72 -7.20
C LEU A 143 22.54 -23.22 -7.50
N ASP A 144 21.34 -22.80 -7.94
CA ASP A 144 20.95 -21.40 -8.11
C ASP A 144 20.10 -20.97 -6.90
N VAL A 145 20.52 -19.92 -6.19
CA VAL A 145 19.83 -19.43 -4.98
C VAL A 145 19.33 -18.03 -5.22
N THR A 146 18.02 -17.85 -5.17
CA THR A 146 17.39 -16.56 -5.42
C THR A 146 16.51 -16.12 -4.24
N VAL A 147 16.20 -14.83 -4.20
CA VAL A 147 15.29 -14.26 -3.21
C VAL A 147 14.20 -13.50 -3.95
N TRP A 148 12.94 -13.78 -3.62
CA TRP A 148 11.78 -13.12 -4.22
C TRP A 148 11.04 -12.29 -3.19
N SER A 149 10.70 -11.07 -3.58
CA SER A 149 9.83 -10.16 -2.85
C SER A 149 8.40 -10.20 -3.38
N ARG A 150 7.51 -9.39 -2.78
CA ARG A 150 6.16 -9.15 -3.31
C ARG A 150 6.19 -8.63 -4.74
N TYR A 151 7.16 -7.78 -5.07
CA TYR A 151 7.33 -7.29 -6.42
C TYR A 151 7.60 -8.44 -7.40
N ASP A 152 8.56 -9.31 -7.07
CA ASP A 152 8.93 -10.44 -7.93
C ASP A 152 7.75 -11.40 -8.13
N LEU A 153 7.03 -11.75 -7.05
CA LEU A 153 5.81 -12.57 -7.12
C LEU A 153 4.73 -11.95 -8.01
N THR A 154 4.53 -10.63 -7.88
CA THR A 154 3.55 -9.91 -8.69
C THR A 154 3.93 -9.90 -10.15
N GLN A 155 5.22 -9.73 -10.48
CA GLN A 155 5.70 -9.81 -11.86
C GLN A 155 5.53 -11.23 -12.42
N GLN A 156 5.89 -12.26 -11.66
CA GLN A 156 5.66 -13.65 -12.07
C GLN A 156 4.18 -13.90 -12.38
N PHE A 157 3.28 -13.42 -11.52
CA PHE A 157 1.85 -13.54 -11.71
C PHE A 157 1.35 -12.76 -12.95
N LEU A 158 1.70 -11.48 -13.09
CA LEU A 158 1.18 -10.64 -14.17
C LEU A 158 1.67 -11.10 -15.55
N ILE A 159 2.89 -11.62 -15.64
CA ILE A 159 3.50 -12.04 -16.90
C ILE A 159 3.10 -13.47 -17.25
N PHE A 160 3.14 -14.39 -16.28
CA PHE A 160 3.06 -15.83 -16.56
C PHE A 160 1.78 -16.49 -16.06
N ALA A 161 0.87 -15.79 -15.38
CA ALA A 161 -0.39 -16.41 -14.97
C ALA A 161 -1.32 -16.66 -16.16
N ARG A 162 -1.93 -17.85 -16.15
CA ARG A 162 -2.93 -18.25 -17.14
C ARG A 162 -4.32 -17.86 -16.68
N ILE A 163 -5.08 -17.18 -17.53
CA ILE A 163 -6.37 -16.60 -17.12
C ILE A 163 -7.38 -17.66 -16.66
N ASP A 164 -7.36 -18.84 -17.28
CA ASP A 164 -8.24 -19.96 -16.94
C ASP A 164 -7.97 -20.52 -15.54
N LEU A 165 -6.74 -20.36 -15.03
CA LEU A 165 -6.35 -20.74 -13.67
C LEU A 165 -6.50 -19.58 -12.67
N VAL A 166 -6.32 -18.34 -13.14
CA VAL A 166 -6.53 -17.14 -12.31
C VAL A 166 -8.00 -16.97 -11.92
N LEU A 167 -8.95 -17.27 -12.82
CA LEU A 167 -10.37 -17.03 -12.57
C LEU A 167 -10.94 -17.86 -11.40
N PRO A 168 -10.68 -19.18 -11.29
CA PRO A 168 -11.08 -19.96 -10.11
C PRO A 168 -10.40 -19.49 -8.83
N GLU A 169 -9.11 -19.14 -8.90
CA GLU A 169 -8.32 -18.81 -7.71
C GLU A 169 -8.60 -17.40 -7.19
N PHE A 170 -8.73 -16.39 -8.06
CA PHE A 170 -8.82 -14.96 -7.70
C PHE A 170 -10.12 -14.27 -8.14
N GLY A 171 -11.02 -15.02 -8.77
CA GLY A 171 -12.26 -14.51 -9.34
C GLY A 171 -12.04 -13.64 -10.58
N SER A 172 -13.14 -13.30 -11.25
CA SER A 172 -13.11 -12.34 -12.36
C SER A 172 -12.83 -10.91 -11.86
N VAL A 173 -12.29 -10.09 -12.75
CA VAL A 173 -12.27 -8.63 -12.56
C VAL A 173 -13.61 -8.08 -13.03
N GLU A 174 -14.33 -7.41 -12.14
CA GLU A 174 -15.61 -6.78 -12.49
C GLU A 174 -15.41 -5.72 -13.57
N ARG A 175 -16.38 -5.58 -14.48
CA ARG A 175 -16.33 -4.58 -15.57
C ARG A 175 -16.19 -3.15 -15.04
N LYS A 176 -16.70 -2.88 -13.83
CA LYS A 176 -16.55 -1.59 -13.12
C LYS A 176 -15.10 -1.26 -12.77
N ALA A 177 -14.22 -2.26 -12.64
CA ALA A 177 -12.80 -2.02 -12.42
C ALA A 177 -12.14 -1.32 -13.61
N ARG A 178 -12.73 -1.39 -14.81
CA ARG A 178 -12.28 -0.60 -15.98
C ARG A 178 -12.44 0.90 -15.76
N GLU A 179 -13.44 1.31 -14.98
CA GLU A 179 -13.70 2.72 -14.63
C GLU A 179 -12.80 3.19 -13.47
N LEU A 180 -12.32 2.24 -12.63
CA LEU A 180 -11.40 2.48 -11.52
C LEU A 180 -9.91 2.36 -11.92
N ALA A 181 -9.60 1.69 -13.02
CA ALA A 181 -8.23 1.50 -13.49
C ALA A 181 -7.48 2.76 -13.98
N PRO A 182 -8.15 3.86 -14.39
CA PRO A 182 -7.49 5.15 -14.56
C PRO A 182 -7.18 5.83 -13.23
N VAL A 183 -7.71 5.33 -12.10
CA VAL A 183 -7.38 5.81 -10.75
C VAL A 183 -6.02 5.23 -10.36
N ASN A 184 -4.99 5.66 -11.08
CA ASN A 184 -3.65 5.82 -10.53
C ASN A 184 -3.73 7.01 -9.57
N PHE A 185 -4.06 6.77 -8.31
CA PHE A 185 -3.87 7.73 -7.23
C PHE A 185 -3.27 6.92 -6.10
N VAL A 186 -1.95 6.80 -5.99
CA VAL A 186 -0.94 7.86 -5.95
C VAL A 186 0.27 7.36 -6.76
N PRO A 187 0.91 8.16 -7.63
CA PRO A 187 2.16 7.77 -8.28
C PRO A 187 3.13 7.32 -7.20
N GLU A 188 3.88 6.23 -7.42
CA GLU A 188 5.00 5.87 -6.58
C GLU A 188 6.12 6.92 -6.63
N ASP A 189 6.00 8.03 -7.40
CA ASP A 189 7.03 9.08 -7.59
C ASP A 189 6.72 10.55 -7.15
N THR A 190 5.50 10.91 -6.75
CA THR A 190 5.24 12.22 -6.10
C THR A 190 5.89 12.35 -4.72
N THR A 191 7.19 12.63 -4.63
CA THR A 191 7.68 13.48 -3.55
C THR A 191 6.76 14.69 -3.50
N LEU A 192 6.21 15.01 -2.32
CA LEU A 192 5.53 16.28 -2.12
C LEU A 192 6.46 17.38 -2.62
N PRO A 193 6.02 18.23 -3.56
CA PRO A 193 6.85 19.34 -3.94
C PRO A 193 7.02 20.20 -2.67
N SER A 194 8.29 20.41 -2.33
CA SER A 194 8.70 20.73 -0.95
C SER A 194 8.18 22.10 -0.52
N GLU A 195 7.94 22.99 -1.47
CA GLU A 195 7.47 24.34 -1.24
C GLU A 195 5.98 24.35 -0.86
N GLU A 196 5.17 23.51 -1.51
CA GLU A 196 3.74 23.38 -1.30
C GLU A 196 3.42 22.81 0.07
N ALA A 197 4.19 21.79 0.41
CA ALA A 197 4.11 21.10 1.67
C ALA A 197 4.59 21.99 2.83
N ALA A 198 5.70 22.71 2.64
CA ALA A 198 6.20 23.68 3.62
C ALA A 198 5.23 24.85 3.83
N LEU A 199 4.66 25.43 2.76
CA LEU A 199 3.71 26.53 2.88
C LEU A 199 2.41 26.07 3.57
N THR A 200 1.91 24.87 3.23
CA THR A 200 0.71 24.28 3.87
C THR A 200 0.94 24.02 5.37
N TYR A 201 2.09 23.46 5.74
CA TYR A 201 2.50 23.30 7.15
C TYR A 201 2.52 24.65 7.88
N ARG A 202 3.25 25.64 7.34
CA ARG A 202 3.41 26.97 7.97
C ARG A 202 2.07 27.67 8.15
N ARG A 203 1.19 27.58 7.14
CA ARG A 203 -0.16 28.14 7.21
C ARG A 203 -0.96 27.49 8.35
N LEU A 204 -0.98 26.16 8.43
CA LEU A 204 -1.67 25.43 9.49
C LEU A 204 -1.09 25.75 10.87
N SER A 205 0.23 25.81 10.99
CA SER A 205 0.94 26.16 12.23
C SER A 205 0.57 27.56 12.71
N ALA A 206 0.64 28.58 11.84
CA ALA A 206 0.24 29.95 12.15
C ALA A 206 -1.22 30.05 12.63
N ARG A 207 -2.12 29.24 12.03
CA ARG A 207 -3.53 29.17 12.46
C ARG A 207 -3.68 28.59 13.86
N ILE A 208 -2.94 27.53 14.16
CA ILE A 208 -2.97 26.82 15.44
C ILE A 208 -2.35 27.67 16.55
N THR A 209 -1.24 28.34 16.28
CA THR A 209 -0.57 29.27 17.20
C THR A 209 -1.26 30.64 17.29
N CYS A 210 -2.41 30.81 16.63
CA CYS A 210 -3.22 32.03 16.63
C CYS A 210 -2.47 33.28 16.09
N GLN A 211 -1.49 33.09 15.19
CA GLN A 211 -0.75 34.14 14.51
C GLN A 211 -1.54 34.64 13.29
N LYS A 212 -2.54 35.50 13.52
CA LYS A 212 -3.50 35.93 12.50
C LYS A 212 -2.87 36.60 11.27
N GLU A 213 -1.97 37.56 11.47
CA GLU A 213 -1.36 38.31 10.36
C GLU A 213 -0.52 37.41 9.45
N GLU A 214 0.25 36.49 10.05
CA GLU A 214 1.03 35.49 9.33
C GLU A 214 0.12 34.49 8.60
N TYR A 215 -0.95 34.02 9.25
CA TYR A 215 -1.93 33.15 8.60
C TYR A 215 -2.58 33.80 7.38
N ASP A 216 -3.02 35.06 7.50
CA ASP A 216 -3.66 35.79 6.41
C ASP A 216 -2.68 35.98 5.24
N GLN A 217 -1.42 36.30 5.52
CA GLN A 217 -0.36 36.41 4.51
C GLN A 217 -0.13 35.08 3.79
N LEU A 218 0.13 34.00 4.53
CA LEU A 218 0.40 32.67 3.97
C LEU A 218 -0.81 32.10 3.22
N THR A 219 -2.03 32.45 3.65
CA THR A 219 -3.26 32.08 2.95
C THR A 219 -3.37 32.76 1.61
N ASN A 220 -3.06 34.06 1.52
CA ASN A 220 -3.08 34.78 0.26
C ASN A 220 -2.02 34.26 -0.72
N GLU A 221 -0.82 33.96 -0.22
CA GLU A 221 0.26 33.35 -0.99
C GLU A 221 -0.18 31.98 -1.54
N TRP A 222 -0.71 31.12 -0.67
CA TRP A 222 -1.22 29.81 -1.04
C TRP A 222 -2.38 29.88 -2.05
N ILE A 223 -3.32 30.81 -1.89
CA ILE A 223 -4.43 31.02 -2.83
C ILE A 223 -3.90 31.45 -4.20
N GLY A 224 -2.92 32.36 -4.22
CA GLY A 224 -2.27 32.78 -5.46
C GLY A 224 -1.66 31.59 -6.21
N GLN A 225 -0.90 30.77 -5.49
CA GLN A 225 -0.25 29.57 -6.05
C GLN A 225 -1.25 28.49 -6.49
N LEU A 226 -2.32 28.26 -5.72
CA LEU A 226 -3.41 27.34 -6.08
C LEU A 226 -4.09 27.76 -7.40
N CYS A 227 -4.27 29.06 -7.62
CA CYS A 227 -4.89 29.56 -8.85
C CYS A 227 -3.98 29.39 -10.08
N GLU A 228 -2.67 29.34 -9.87
CA GLU A 228 -1.67 29.14 -10.93
C GLU A 228 -1.53 27.66 -11.31
N ASP A 229 -1.43 26.76 -10.32
CA ASP A 229 -1.42 25.30 -10.55
C ASP A 229 -2.16 24.56 -9.42
N PRO A 230 -3.43 24.18 -9.59
CA PRO A 230 -4.22 23.65 -8.48
C PRO A 230 -3.82 22.22 -8.05
N LEU A 231 -3.23 21.42 -8.94
CA LEU A 231 -3.09 19.98 -8.72
C LEU A 231 -2.08 19.61 -7.62
N PRO A 232 -0.85 20.15 -7.60
CA PRO A 232 0.13 19.85 -6.55
C PRO A 232 -0.34 20.29 -5.17
N TRP A 233 -0.92 21.49 -5.08
CA TRP A 233 -1.43 22.06 -3.84
C TRP A 233 -2.62 21.30 -3.27
N MET A 234 -3.52 20.81 -4.13
CA MET A 234 -4.60 19.93 -3.72
C MET A 234 -4.09 18.57 -3.22
N LEU A 235 -3.09 17.99 -3.88
CA LEU A 235 -2.49 16.72 -3.50
C LEU A 235 -1.85 16.83 -2.10
N VAL A 236 -1.01 17.83 -1.89
CA VAL A 236 -0.37 18.14 -0.61
C VAL A 236 -1.41 18.29 0.49
N HIS A 237 -2.43 19.12 0.25
CA HIS A 237 -3.45 19.42 1.24
C HIS A 237 -4.31 18.19 1.60
N CYS A 238 -4.61 17.33 0.62
CA CYS A 238 -5.29 16.06 0.88
C CYS A 238 -4.43 15.10 1.72
N GLN A 239 -3.12 15.04 1.47
CA GLN A 239 -2.21 14.19 2.25
C GLN A 239 -2.10 14.67 3.71
N PHE A 240 -2.05 15.98 3.97
CA PHE A 240 -2.15 16.51 5.34
C PHE A 240 -3.41 16.08 6.07
N LEU A 241 -4.55 16.13 5.37
CA LEU A 241 -5.83 15.73 5.93
C LEU A 241 -5.85 14.23 6.25
N VAL A 242 -5.36 13.39 5.35
CA VAL A 242 -5.24 11.93 5.56
C VAL A 242 -4.27 11.62 6.71
N GLY A 243 -3.11 12.29 6.76
CA GLY A 243 -2.14 12.15 7.85
C GLY A 243 -2.72 12.53 9.21
N ALA A 244 -3.45 13.66 9.27
CA ALA A 244 -4.18 14.06 10.47
C ALA A 244 -5.20 13.02 10.90
N MET A 245 -6.00 12.49 9.97
CA MET A 245 -6.99 11.47 10.29
C MET A 245 -6.34 10.15 10.73
N ALA A 246 -5.23 9.74 10.11
CA ALA A 246 -4.49 8.54 10.45
C ALA A 246 -3.87 8.64 11.85
N ALA A 247 -3.22 9.75 12.18
CA ALA A 247 -2.67 10.00 13.53
C ALA A 247 -3.78 9.87 14.60
N VAL A 248 -4.94 10.46 14.36
CA VAL A 248 -6.07 10.40 15.28
C VAL A 248 -6.73 9.00 15.34
N GLY A 249 -6.77 8.29 14.22
CA GLY A 249 -7.27 6.93 14.11
C GLY A 249 -6.39 5.90 14.84
N MET A 250 -5.07 6.02 14.73
CA MET A 250 -4.11 5.15 15.43
C MET A 250 -4.22 5.24 16.95
N VAL A 251 -4.67 6.38 17.48
CA VAL A 251 -4.88 6.60 18.91
C VAL A 251 -6.32 6.26 19.35
N GLY A 252 -7.09 5.55 18.51
CA GLY A 252 -8.41 5.03 18.85
C GLY A 252 -9.50 6.10 19.01
N SER A 253 -9.23 7.34 18.60
CA SER A 253 -10.16 8.48 18.76
C SER A 253 -11.35 8.46 17.79
N PHE A 254 -11.34 7.53 16.82
CA PHE A 254 -12.39 7.30 15.82
C PHE A 254 -13.06 5.92 15.93
N ALA A 255 -13.13 5.31 17.12
CA ALA A 255 -13.88 4.06 17.31
C ALA A 255 -15.32 4.20 16.76
N ILE A 256 -15.73 3.21 15.95
CA ILE A 256 -16.79 3.26 14.92
C ILE A 256 -18.22 3.39 15.48
N GLU A 257 -18.41 3.32 16.79
CA GLU A 257 -19.71 3.44 17.44
C GLU A 257 -20.01 4.91 17.84
N ASP A 258 -20.30 5.74 16.82
CA ASP A 258 -20.75 7.15 16.72
C ASP A 258 -20.81 8.03 18.01
N PRO A 259 -20.02 9.14 18.13
CA PRO A 259 -20.50 10.50 17.78
C PRO A 259 -19.40 11.52 17.34
N PRO A 260 -18.36 11.18 16.55
CA PRO A 260 -17.28 12.12 16.22
C PRO A 260 -17.73 13.27 15.30
N LEU A 261 -18.73 13.06 14.43
CA LEU A 261 -19.14 14.03 13.42
C LEU A 261 -19.77 15.32 13.99
N ARG A 262 -20.50 15.25 15.12
CA ARG A 262 -21.06 16.47 15.75
C ARG A 262 -19.97 17.33 16.37
N ARG A 263 -19.00 16.71 17.03
CA ARG A 263 -17.87 17.40 17.65
C ARG A 263 -16.98 18.00 16.57
N LEU A 264 -16.67 17.23 15.53
CA LEU A 264 -15.92 17.70 14.37
C LEU A 264 -16.62 18.90 13.70
N LYS A 265 -17.94 18.81 13.47
CA LYS A 265 -18.73 19.94 12.98
C LYS A 265 -18.58 21.19 13.84
N PHE A 266 -18.64 21.04 15.17
CA PHE A 266 -18.46 22.16 16.10
C PHE A 266 -17.06 22.78 16.00
N GLU A 267 -16.01 21.96 15.99
CA GLU A 267 -14.60 22.43 15.95
C GLU A 267 -14.23 23.11 14.63
N THR A 268 -14.84 22.72 13.51
CA THR A 268 -14.57 23.35 12.20
C THR A 268 -15.08 24.80 12.11
N ALA A 269 -16.02 25.21 12.97
CA ALA A 269 -16.71 26.51 12.91
C ALA A 269 -17.32 26.85 11.52
N ILE A 270 -17.54 25.84 10.67
CA ILE A 270 -18.13 26.01 9.34
C ILE A 270 -19.65 26.22 9.48
N ALA A 271 -20.19 27.18 8.75
CA ALA A 271 -21.63 27.41 8.70
C ALA A 271 -22.40 26.16 8.24
N ASP A 272 -23.57 25.90 8.83
CA ASP A 272 -24.40 24.72 8.56
C ASP A 272 -24.69 24.48 7.08
N PHE A 273 -24.87 25.55 6.31
CA PHE A 273 -25.06 25.49 4.86
C PHE A 273 -23.82 24.96 4.12
N ALA A 274 -22.63 25.48 4.45
CA ALA A 274 -21.37 25.06 3.85
C ALA A 274 -21.01 23.62 4.27
N TRP A 275 -21.32 23.23 5.51
CA TRP A 275 -21.20 21.84 5.96
C TRP A 275 -22.08 20.89 5.11
N ARG A 276 -23.32 21.27 4.83
CA ARG A 276 -24.20 20.42 4.01
C ARG A 276 -23.79 20.39 2.54
N LYS A 277 -23.31 21.51 2.00
CA LYS A 277 -23.05 21.69 0.56
C LYS A 277 -21.67 21.20 0.12
N TYR A 278 -20.63 21.48 0.90
CA TYR A 278 -19.24 21.23 0.51
C TYR A 278 -18.58 20.12 1.35
N PHE A 279 -18.89 20.05 2.64
CA PHE A 279 -18.24 19.10 3.56
C PHE A 279 -18.65 17.64 3.32
N LYS A 280 -19.93 17.36 3.01
CA LYS A 280 -20.37 15.96 2.76
C LYS A 280 -19.65 15.31 1.57
N THR A 281 -19.25 16.13 0.60
CA THR A 281 -18.48 15.74 -0.59
C THR A 281 -16.99 15.68 -0.29
N ALA A 282 -16.45 16.69 0.41
CA ALA A 282 -15.04 16.76 0.77
C ALA A 282 -14.62 15.71 1.81
N TRP A 283 -15.51 15.33 2.74
CA TRP A 283 -15.34 14.20 3.67
C TRP A 283 -15.32 12.87 2.92
N GLY A 284 -16.04 12.78 1.79
CA GLY A 284 -16.13 11.58 0.97
C GLY A 284 -14.76 11.11 0.48
N VAL A 285 -13.86 12.02 0.09
CA VAL A 285 -12.54 11.63 -0.47
C VAL A 285 -11.61 11.03 0.60
N PRO A 286 -11.30 11.70 1.74
CA PRO A 286 -10.49 11.12 2.82
C PRO A 286 -11.18 9.96 3.53
N ALA A 287 -12.50 10.04 3.77
CA ALA A 287 -13.22 8.93 4.37
C ALA A 287 -13.31 7.73 3.44
N SER A 288 -13.34 7.89 2.11
CA SER A 288 -13.25 6.76 1.16
C SER A 288 -11.86 6.13 1.12
N LEU A 289 -10.80 6.93 1.33
CA LEU A 289 -9.42 6.44 1.48
C LEU A 289 -9.24 5.64 2.78
N ILE A 290 -9.98 5.96 3.84
CA ILE A 290 -9.89 5.33 5.17
C ILE A 290 -10.91 4.18 5.35
N PHE A 291 -12.11 4.31 4.77
CA PHE A 291 -13.25 3.42 4.92
C PHE A 291 -13.82 3.07 3.54
N HIS A 292 -13.20 2.11 2.85
CA HIS A 292 -13.62 1.76 1.49
C HIS A 292 -14.81 0.78 1.50
N GLU A 293 -16.04 1.29 1.46
CA GLU A 293 -17.22 0.61 0.89
C GLU A 293 -18.13 1.67 0.23
N ASP A 294 -18.28 1.59 -1.09
CA ASP A 294 -19.25 2.32 -1.94
C ASP A 294 -19.25 3.86 -1.96
N TYR A 295 -18.72 4.46 -3.04
CA TYR A 295 -19.21 5.77 -3.48
C TYR A 295 -19.42 5.86 -4.99
N ARG A 296 -20.67 5.65 -5.39
CA ARG A 296 -21.23 6.06 -6.69
C ARG A 296 -21.94 7.40 -6.53
N LYS A 297 -21.28 8.51 -6.86
CA LYS A 297 -21.98 9.74 -7.28
C LYS A 297 -21.15 10.46 -8.32
N GLU A 298 -21.77 10.72 -9.48
CA GLU A 298 -21.25 11.63 -10.48
C GLU A 298 -21.13 13.02 -9.86
N TYR A 299 -19.90 13.53 -9.78
CA TYR A 299 -19.66 14.92 -9.44
C TYR A 299 -19.79 15.75 -10.72
N PRO A 300 -20.48 16.90 -10.68
CA PRO A 300 -20.58 17.76 -11.84
C PRO A 300 -19.18 18.22 -12.27
N PRO A 301 -18.92 18.35 -13.57
CA PRO A 301 -17.66 18.89 -14.06
C PRO A 301 -17.42 20.27 -13.50
N ILE A 302 -16.14 20.57 -13.35
CA ILE A 302 -15.59 21.79 -12.82
C ILE A 302 -16.08 22.95 -13.75
N GLY A 303 -17.21 23.61 -13.40
CA GLY A 303 -17.64 24.96 -13.81
C GLY A 303 -18.01 25.83 -12.58
N ASN A 304 -17.99 27.18 -12.62
CA ASN A 304 -18.13 28.06 -11.42
C ASN A 304 -17.15 27.69 -10.27
N ASP A 305 -16.00 27.13 -10.62
CA ASP A 305 -15.26 26.24 -9.74
C ASP A 305 -14.41 26.89 -8.72
N VAL A 306 -14.03 28.12 -8.96
CA VAL A 306 -13.09 28.80 -8.08
C VAL A 306 -13.70 28.92 -6.69
N ASP A 307 -14.99 29.24 -6.59
CA ASP A 307 -15.72 29.29 -5.31
C ASP A 307 -15.94 27.91 -4.68
N MET A 308 -16.14 26.87 -5.49
CA MET A 308 -16.30 25.49 -4.99
C MET A 308 -14.96 24.89 -4.57
N LEU A 309 -13.89 25.17 -5.31
CA LEU A 309 -12.51 24.79 -5.04
C LEU A 309 -12.04 25.49 -3.78
N PHE A 310 -12.22 26.81 -3.65
CA PHE A 310 -11.97 27.52 -2.41
C PHE A 310 -12.84 26.99 -1.27
N GLY A 311 -14.11 26.70 -1.54
CA GLY A 311 -15.00 26.06 -0.57
C GLY A 311 -14.45 24.70 -0.09
N VAL A 312 -13.97 23.85 -0.99
CA VAL A 312 -13.41 22.53 -0.69
C VAL A 312 -12.08 22.66 0.06
N CYS A 313 -11.19 23.54 -0.38
CA CYS A 313 -9.88 23.76 0.25
C CYS A 313 -10.00 24.34 1.66
N LEU A 314 -10.86 25.36 1.85
CA LEU A 314 -11.15 25.93 3.16
C LEU A 314 -11.81 24.93 4.10
N VAL A 315 -12.70 24.09 3.56
CA VAL A 315 -13.35 23.00 4.31
C VAL A 315 -12.33 21.97 4.78
N GLN A 316 -11.40 21.57 3.90
CA GLN A 316 -10.33 20.63 4.26
C GLN A 316 -9.38 21.23 5.30
N ASP A 317 -9.07 22.54 5.22
CA ASP A 317 -8.22 23.22 6.20
C ASP A 317 -8.86 23.25 7.60
N ALA A 318 -10.14 23.63 7.67
CA ALA A 318 -10.89 23.64 8.92
C ALA A 318 -11.04 22.23 9.50
N LEU A 319 -11.18 21.21 8.64
CA LEU A 319 -11.28 19.82 9.05
C LEU A 319 -9.97 19.26 9.59
N THR A 320 -8.85 19.54 8.93
CA THR A 320 -7.51 19.16 9.40
C THR A 320 -7.27 19.77 10.79
N VAL A 321 -7.53 21.07 10.95
CA VAL A 321 -7.39 21.77 12.25
C VAL A 321 -8.35 21.21 13.30
N ALA A 322 -9.60 20.93 12.95
CA ALA A 322 -10.58 20.32 13.86
C ALA A 322 -10.14 18.93 14.34
N THR A 323 -9.54 18.14 13.45
CA THR A 323 -9.01 16.80 13.76
C THR A 323 -7.83 16.89 14.71
N ILE A 324 -6.89 17.80 14.45
CA ILE A 324 -5.74 18.08 15.33
C ILE A 324 -6.20 18.56 16.72
N ARG A 325 -7.14 19.51 16.77
CA ARG A 325 -7.72 20.02 18.04
C ARG A 325 -8.43 18.94 18.83
N MET A 326 -9.22 18.11 18.15
CA MET A 326 -9.89 17.00 18.78
C MET A 326 -8.87 16.04 19.40
N HIS A 327 -7.78 15.75 18.69
CA HIS A 327 -6.71 14.89 19.16
C HIS A 327 -5.94 15.49 20.34
N SER A 328 -5.51 16.75 20.24
CA SER A 328 -4.84 17.49 21.31
C SER A 328 -5.60 17.39 22.63
N ARG A 329 -6.93 17.52 22.60
CA ARG A 329 -7.76 17.39 23.81
C ARG A 329 -7.87 15.97 24.36
N ILE A 330 -7.77 14.96 23.49
CA ILE A 330 -7.85 13.55 23.88
C ILE A 330 -6.51 13.10 24.48
N THR A 331 -5.40 13.49 23.86
CA THR A 331 -4.06 13.01 24.23
C THR A 331 -3.31 13.93 25.19
N GLY A 332 -3.70 15.20 25.25
CA GLY A 332 -2.97 16.23 26.00
C GLY A 332 -1.73 16.77 25.26
N LEU A 333 -1.46 16.31 24.03
CA LEU A 333 -0.39 16.85 23.19
C LEU A 333 -0.74 18.25 22.68
N TRP A 334 0.27 19.07 22.44
CA TRP A 334 0.06 20.38 21.84
C TRP A 334 -0.25 20.25 20.35
N GLU A 335 -1.11 21.11 19.82
CA GLU A 335 -1.55 21.07 18.41
C GLU A 335 -0.37 21.15 17.41
N ASN A 336 0.72 21.84 17.75
CA ASN A 336 1.95 21.91 16.98
C ASN A 336 2.79 20.62 17.04
N GLU A 337 2.80 19.89 18.15
CA GLU A 337 3.46 18.58 18.23
C GLU A 337 2.73 17.56 17.35
N ILE A 338 1.41 17.64 17.30
CA ILE A 338 0.57 16.82 16.42
C ILE A 338 0.80 17.18 14.96
N LEU A 339 0.97 18.47 14.63
CA LEU A 339 1.33 18.88 13.27
C LEU A 339 2.68 18.31 12.83
N GLU A 340 3.68 18.27 13.72
CA GLU A 340 4.97 17.64 13.42
C GLU A 340 4.84 16.13 13.21
N GLU A 341 3.98 15.46 13.99
CA GLU A 341 3.69 14.03 13.79
C GLU A 341 2.96 13.78 12.47
N VAL A 342 1.94 14.58 12.15
CA VAL A 342 1.25 14.54 10.86
C VAL A 342 2.22 14.83 9.73
N TRP A 343 3.12 15.79 9.90
CA TRP A 343 4.14 16.13 8.92
C TRP A 343 5.15 15.00 8.74
N SER A 344 5.61 14.35 9.82
CA SER A 344 6.43 13.14 9.74
C SER A 344 5.70 12.07 8.96
N HIS A 345 4.42 11.82 9.25
CA HIS A 345 3.64 10.85 8.50
C HIS A 345 3.50 11.22 7.03
N VAL A 346 3.22 12.49 6.73
CA VAL A 346 3.06 13.01 5.37
C VAL A 346 4.38 12.96 4.58
N THR A 347 5.52 13.21 5.23
CA THR A 347 6.87 13.15 4.62
C THR A 347 7.46 11.74 4.58
N ASP A 348 7.04 10.85 5.49
CA ASP A 348 7.35 9.43 5.50
C ASP A 348 6.50 8.63 4.51
N ILE A 349 5.46 9.23 3.90
CA ILE A 349 4.88 8.74 2.65
C ILE A 349 5.97 8.93 1.57
N LYS A 350 6.95 8.02 1.58
CA LYS A 350 7.98 7.92 0.56
C LYS A 350 7.36 7.37 -0.69
N ILE A 351 7.22 8.31 -1.59
CA ILE A 351 6.90 8.09 -2.96
C ILE A 351 8.27 8.12 -3.67
N HIS A 352 8.83 6.93 -3.92
CA HIS A 352 10.14 6.70 -4.55
C HIS A 352 10.12 6.79 -6.10
N PRO A 353 10.93 7.69 -6.72
CA PRO A 353 10.93 8.01 -8.15
C PRO A 353 11.45 6.88 -9.06
N GLU A 354 10.71 6.65 -10.16
CA GLU A 354 11.00 5.96 -11.44
C GLU A 354 11.66 4.57 -11.42
#